data_AF-A0A293MKK4-F1
#
_entry.id   AF-A0A293MKK4-F1
#
_cell.length_a   1.000
_cell.length_b   1.000
_cell.length_c   1.000
_cell.angle_alpha   90.00
_cell.angle_beta   90.00
_cell.angle_gamma   90.00
#
_symmetry.space_group_name_H-M   'P 1'
#
loop_
_entity.id
_entity.type
_entity.pdbx_description
1 polymer ?
#
loop_
_entity_poly.entity_id
_entity_poly.type
_entity_poly.pdbx_seq_one_letter_code
_entity_poly.pdbx_strand_id
1 'polypeptide(L)'
;MKVSGSSHPGISRCWSSWTTHRARKHKDEGLRLFTSGHLKVLEFLDDPSVPDTVVRADVYASMQTATSYKVKLSLEKGTGKVSFGNCQCKSGTGGVCKHVCCCLYALLHITMHELKCVPQSMSCTDGPRQWYNPRDPKQVSKAITDLEFVKDTTERISCAPEHYAKKRRYSSLKEERKGIPYKDCFTYDLYRWAVSAVMSRQNAIPAPGGRAGSSSVLALVPLWDMCNHSGGKLCTDYDPEKNELLCLAMRDFQPGDEVTIFYGKRTNSEFLIHNGFVYPDNQHDAVDIKLGISKSDPLYSLKSELCGKHDLAQSGVFSLRSGSRPITEDLSTFLRIIVLKEEPNGGEINTENIQSASDENAQAALAFLLARIELLLRALHTERLR
;
A
#
# COMPACT_ATOMS: atom_id res chain seq x y z
N MET A 1 13.52 -12.71 -26.83
CA MET A 1 14.54 -12.61 -27.89
C MET A 1 15.86 -12.15 -27.30
N LYS A 2 16.91 -13.00 -27.32
CA LYS A 2 18.29 -12.52 -27.13
C LYS A 2 18.66 -11.82 -28.43
N VAL A 3 18.88 -10.51 -28.39
CA VAL A 3 19.56 -9.81 -29.49
C VAL A 3 20.99 -9.64 -29.04
N SER A 4 21.86 -10.47 -29.62
CA SER A 4 23.30 -10.45 -29.46
C SER A 4 23.87 -9.11 -29.91
N GLY A 5 24.85 -8.62 -29.15
CA GLY A 5 25.54 -7.37 -29.38
C GLY A 5 26.04 -7.20 -30.81
N SER A 6 25.68 -6.08 -31.41
CA SER A 6 26.48 -5.40 -32.41
C SER A 6 25.89 -4.00 -32.56
N SER A 7 26.75 -2.99 -32.46
CA SER A 7 26.46 -1.58 -32.77
C SER A 7 25.63 -1.46 -34.06
N HIS A 8 24.34 -1.10 -33.95
CA HIS A 8 23.42 -1.07 -35.09
C HIS A 8 23.09 0.36 -35.54
N PRO A 9 23.60 0.80 -36.71
CA PRO A 9 23.25 2.10 -37.32
C PRO A 9 21.87 2.12 -38.03
N GLY A 10 21.01 1.12 -37.77
CA GLY A 10 19.80 0.83 -38.56
C GLY A 10 18.68 1.87 -38.52
N ILE A 11 18.41 2.49 -37.37
CA ILE A 11 17.26 3.41 -37.26
C ILE A 11 17.54 4.79 -37.89
N SER A 12 18.81 5.19 -38.02
CA SER A 12 19.18 6.42 -38.73
C SER A 12 18.74 6.41 -40.21
N ARG A 13 18.64 5.22 -40.83
CA ARG A 13 18.19 5.04 -42.21
C ARG A 13 16.67 5.10 -42.39
N CYS A 14 15.89 5.02 -41.31
CA CYS A 14 14.42 5.08 -41.39
C CYS A 14 13.89 6.47 -41.78
N TRP A 15 14.74 7.50 -41.66
CA TRP A 15 14.39 8.91 -41.82
C TRP A 15 14.81 9.51 -43.17
N SER A 16 15.60 8.77 -43.97
CA SER A 16 16.29 9.29 -45.14
C SER A 16 15.40 9.57 -46.35
N SER A 17 14.19 8.99 -46.41
CA SER A 17 13.19 9.30 -47.45
C SER A 17 12.30 10.51 -47.11
N TRP A 18 12.43 11.09 -45.91
CA TRP A 18 11.56 12.16 -45.38
C TRP A 18 12.32 13.49 -45.29
N THR A 19 12.85 13.96 -46.43
CA THR A 19 13.79 15.10 -46.53
C THR A 19 13.15 16.44 -46.92
N THR A 20 11.83 16.50 -47.09
CA THR A 20 11.12 17.75 -47.41
C THR A 20 10.94 18.63 -46.17
N HIS A 21 10.87 19.97 -46.35
CA HIS A 21 10.62 20.93 -45.27
C HIS A 21 9.35 20.60 -44.45
N ARG A 22 8.34 20.01 -45.11
CA ARG A 22 7.08 19.56 -44.50
C ARG A 22 7.29 18.38 -43.54
N ALA A 23 8.19 17.45 -43.87
CA ALA A 23 8.54 16.34 -43.00
C ALA A 23 9.32 16.80 -41.75
N ARG A 24 10.20 17.81 -41.88
CA ARG A 24 10.94 18.40 -40.75
C ARG A 24 9.99 18.97 -39.68
N LYS A 25 8.97 19.72 -40.10
CA LYS A 25 7.95 20.26 -39.18
C LYS A 25 7.23 19.17 -38.38
N HIS A 26 6.83 18.07 -39.01
CA HIS A 26 6.16 16.97 -38.32
C HIS A 26 7.07 16.20 -37.37
N LYS A 27 8.37 16.10 -37.69
CA LYS A 27 9.39 15.52 -36.81
C LYS A 27 9.56 16.36 -35.54
N ASP A 28 9.67 17.68 -35.66
CA ASP A 28 9.83 18.56 -34.50
C ASP A 28 8.55 18.59 -33.62
N GLU A 29 7.38 18.68 -34.25
CA GLU A 29 6.10 18.63 -33.54
C GLU A 29 5.84 17.26 -32.89
N GLY A 30 6.23 16.17 -33.56
CA GLY A 30 6.10 14.82 -33.03
C GLY A 30 7.01 14.57 -31.84
N LEU A 31 8.25 15.09 -31.87
CA LEU A 31 9.14 15.05 -30.71
C LEU A 31 8.51 15.80 -29.53
N ARG A 32 7.97 17.00 -29.77
CA ARG A 32 7.28 17.77 -28.72
C ARG A 32 6.12 16.99 -28.13
N LEU A 33 5.28 16.34 -28.95
CA LEU A 33 4.17 15.50 -28.46
C LEU A 33 4.67 14.33 -27.61
N PHE A 34 5.75 13.68 -28.03
CA PHE A 34 6.36 12.58 -27.28
C PHE A 34 6.88 13.06 -25.92
N THR A 35 7.70 14.11 -25.90
CA THR A 35 8.32 14.64 -24.67
C THR A 35 7.31 15.28 -23.73
N SER A 36 6.17 15.75 -24.23
CA SER A 36 5.08 16.32 -23.41
C SER A 36 4.01 15.29 -23.02
N GLY A 37 4.23 14.00 -23.27
CA GLY A 37 3.36 12.95 -22.74
C GLY A 37 2.02 12.78 -23.45
N HIS A 38 1.94 13.19 -24.72
CA HIS A 38 0.71 13.06 -25.51
C HIS A 38 0.52 11.65 -26.07
N LEU A 39 1.58 10.82 -26.10
CA LEU A 39 1.45 9.39 -26.35
C LEU A 39 0.86 8.72 -25.10
N LYS A 40 -0.31 8.11 -25.24
CA LYS A 40 -1.02 7.45 -24.13
C LYS A 40 -0.90 5.95 -24.20
N VAL A 41 -1.21 5.38 -25.36
CA VAL A 41 -1.17 3.93 -25.61
C VAL A 41 -0.07 3.63 -26.60
N LEU A 42 0.66 2.54 -26.38
CA LEU A 42 1.59 1.94 -27.32
C LEU A 42 1.54 0.42 -27.22
N GLU A 43 1.12 -0.23 -28.28
CA GLU A 43 0.89 -1.67 -28.37
C GLU A 43 1.69 -2.27 -29.53
N PHE A 44 2.26 -3.45 -29.29
CA PHE A 44 2.94 -4.24 -30.30
C PHE A 44 2.06 -5.44 -30.65
N LEU A 45 1.70 -5.54 -31.91
CA LEU A 45 1.01 -6.67 -32.48
C LEU A 45 2.04 -7.42 -33.31
N ASP A 46 2.74 -8.34 -32.65
CA ASP A 46 3.79 -9.14 -33.27
C ASP A 46 3.28 -10.53 -33.60
N ASP A 47 3.34 -10.90 -34.89
CA ASP A 47 3.02 -12.23 -35.38
C ASP A 47 4.30 -12.86 -35.95
N PRO A 48 4.83 -13.94 -35.36
CA PRO A 48 6.06 -14.60 -35.82
C PRO A 48 6.05 -15.03 -37.29
N SER A 49 4.85 -15.25 -37.87
CA SER A 49 4.68 -15.67 -39.25
C SER A 49 4.70 -14.52 -40.27
N VAL A 50 4.63 -13.27 -39.80
CA VAL A 50 4.59 -12.07 -40.64
C VAL A 50 5.94 -11.36 -40.59
N PRO A 51 6.48 -10.88 -41.74
CA PRO A 51 7.78 -10.21 -41.81
C PRO A 51 7.81 -8.82 -41.17
N ASP A 52 6.65 -8.29 -40.78
CA ASP A 52 6.51 -6.97 -40.16
C ASP A 52 5.95 -7.09 -38.73
N THR A 53 6.39 -6.21 -37.83
CA THR A 53 5.74 -5.95 -36.55
C THR A 53 4.82 -4.75 -36.68
N VAL A 54 3.56 -4.92 -36.28
CA VAL A 54 2.57 -3.83 -36.30
C VAL A 54 2.55 -3.13 -34.94
N VAL A 55 2.61 -1.81 -34.94
CA VAL A 55 2.52 -0.98 -33.73
C VAL A 55 1.24 -0.15 -33.79
N ARG A 56 0.46 -0.16 -32.71
CA ARG A 56 -0.69 0.73 -32.51
C ARG A 56 -0.40 1.72 -31.41
N ALA A 57 -0.85 2.95 -31.57
CA ALA A 57 -0.69 3.98 -30.57
C ALA A 57 -1.88 4.93 -30.54
N ASP A 58 -2.19 5.45 -29.36
CA ASP A 58 -3.15 6.56 -29.19
C ASP A 58 -2.37 7.81 -28.77
N VAL A 59 -2.47 8.86 -29.60
CA VAL A 59 -1.76 10.13 -29.38
C VAL A 59 -2.76 11.27 -29.27
N TYR A 60 -2.72 12.02 -28.18
CA TYR A 60 -3.61 13.16 -27.97
C TYR A 60 -3.28 14.35 -28.88
N ALA A 61 -4.31 15.13 -29.20
CA ALA A 61 -4.18 16.41 -29.88
C ALA A 61 -3.33 17.39 -29.05
N SER A 62 -2.55 18.24 -29.72
CA SER A 62 -1.60 19.15 -29.06
C SER A 62 -2.21 20.21 -28.13
N MET A 63 -3.53 20.47 -28.18
CA MET A 63 -4.20 21.50 -27.38
C MET A 63 -5.33 20.97 -26.50
N GLN A 64 -5.71 19.68 -26.60
CA GLN A 64 -6.89 19.12 -25.93
C GLN A 64 -6.58 17.76 -25.32
N THR A 65 -6.97 17.56 -24.05
CA THR A 65 -6.78 16.31 -23.31
C THR A 65 -7.84 15.24 -23.58
N ALA A 66 -8.85 15.54 -24.39
CA ALA A 66 -9.97 14.64 -24.67
C ALA A 66 -9.95 14.01 -26.08
N THR A 67 -9.25 14.61 -27.05
CA THR A 67 -9.20 14.11 -28.43
C THR A 67 -7.97 13.25 -28.63
N SER A 68 -8.17 11.96 -28.91
CA SER A 68 -7.11 11.02 -29.27
C SER A 68 -7.12 10.68 -30.75
N TYR A 69 -5.93 10.50 -31.31
CA TYR A 69 -5.73 10.00 -32.67
C TYR A 69 -5.13 8.61 -32.63
N LYS A 70 -5.80 7.67 -33.28
CA LYS A 70 -5.26 6.32 -33.45
C LYS A 70 -4.21 6.32 -34.56
N VAL A 71 -3.03 5.83 -34.21
CA VAL A 71 -1.87 5.69 -35.06
C VAL A 71 -1.60 4.20 -35.26
N LYS A 72 -1.34 3.79 -36.50
CA LYS A 72 -0.91 2.44 -36.85
C LYS A 72 0.37 2.53 -37.67
N LEU A 73 1.38 1.77 -37.27
CA LEU A 73 2.66 1.64 -37.96
C LEU A 73 2.95 0.17 -38.26
N SER A 74 3.66 -0.09 -39.34
CA SER A 74 4.22 -1.40 -39.69
C SER A 74 5.71 -1.23 -39.90
N LEU A 75 6.49 -2.11 -39.27
CA LEU A 75 7.95 -2.06 -39.26
C LEU A 75 8.49 -3.42 -39.72
N GLU A 76 9.35 -3.42 -40.72
CA GLU A 76 10.01 -4.63 -41.20
C GLU A 76 10.92 -5.22 -40.10
N LYS A 77 10.75 -6.51 -39.82
CA LYS A 77 11.54 -7.24 -38.83
C LYS A 77 12.99 -7.35 -39.31
N GLY A 78 13.93 -7.06 -38.42
CA GLY A 78 15.37 -7.09 -38.71
C GLY A 78 15.95 -5.77 -39.18
N THR A 79 15.24 -4.99 -39.99
CA THR A 79 15.73 -3.67 -40.46
C THR A 79 15.16 -2.50 -39.63
N GLY A 80 13.96 -2.66 -39.06
CA GLY A 80 13.24 -1.59 -38.38
C GLY A 80 12.74 -0.51 -39.34
N LYS A 81 12.69 -0.79 -40.64
CA LYS A 81 12.21 0.13 -41.68
C LYS A 81 10.70 0.29 -41.57
N VAL A 82 10.19 1.53 -41.56
CA VAL A 82 8.74 1.80 -41.63
C VAL A 82 8.24 1.41 -43.01
N SER A 83 7.49 0.33 -43.10
CA SER A 83 6.82 -0.11 -44.33
C SER A 83 5.49 0.62 -44.53
N PHE A 84 4.82 0.99 -43.44
CA PHE A 84 3.53 1.69 -43.49
C PHE A 84 3.29 2.55 -42.24
N GLY A 85 2.65 3.70 -42.42
CA GLY A 85 2.14 4.53 -41.33
C GLY A 85 0.76 5.07 -41.67
N ASN A 86 -0.12 5.15 -40.68
CA ASN A 86 -1.44 5.75 -40.81
C ASN A 86 -1.87 6.41 -39.50
N CYS A 87 -2.57 7.53 -39.61
CA CYS A 87 -3.15 8.21 -38.47
C CYS A 87 -4.49 8.85 -38.85
N GLN A 88 -5.47 8.81 -37.95
CA GLN A 88 -6.82 9.37 -38.17
C GLN A 88 -6.88 10.91 -38.23
N CYS A 89 -5.75 11.61 -38.11
CA CYS A 89 -5.72 13.07 -38.24
C CYS A 89 -5.79 13.51 -39.72
N LYS A 90 -6.18 14.77 -39.97
CA LYS A 90 -6.30 15.34 -41.33
C LYS A 90 -5.04 15.17 -42.21
N SER A 91 -3.86 15.13 -41.60
CA SER A 91 -2.58 14.96 -42.30
C SER A 91 -2.08 13.50 -42.33
N GLY A 92 -2.77 12.57 -41.68
CA GLY A 92 -2.29 11.22 -41.40
C GLY A 92 -2.55 10.18 -42.48
N THR A 93 -3.35 10.50 -43.50
CA THR A 93 -3.63 9.64 -44.67
C THR A 93 -2.40 9.42 -45.56
N GLY A 94 -1.42 10.32 -45.53
CA GLY A 94 -0.14 10.17 -46.23
C GLY A 94 0.95 9.45 -45.41
N GLY A 95 0.59 8.88 -44.25
CA GLY A 95 1.50 8.18 -43.34
C GLY A 95 2.55 9.03 -42.63
N VAL A 96 2.56 10.34 -42.86
CA VAL A 96 3.50 11.29 -42.25
C VAL A 96 2.72 12.38 -41.53
N CYS A 97 2.69 12.32 -40.19
CA CYS A 97 2.14 13.38 -39.36
C CYS A 97 2.87 13.45 -38.01
N LYS A 98 2.59 14.49 -37.23
CA LYS A 98 3.18 14.67 -35.89
C LYS A 98 2.86 13.50 -34.93
N HIS A 99 1.69 12.87 -35.04
CA HIS A 99 1.31 11.71 -34.20
C HIS A 99 2.07 10.43 -34.60
N VAL A 100 2.28 10.20 -35.90
CA VAL A 100 3.14 9.10 -36.39
C VAL A 100 4.58 9.32 -35.91
N CYS A 101 5.09 10.55 -36.04
CA CYS A 101 6.44 10.88 -35.56
C CYS A 101 6.56 10.69 -34.04
N CYS A 102 5.54 11.07 -33.25
CA CYS A 102 5.49 10.84 -31.81
C CYS A 102 5.64 9.34 -31.46
N CYS A 103 4.93 8.47 -32.16
CA CYS A 103 5.04 7.02 -32.00
C CYS A 103 6.45 6.49 -32.39
N LEU A 104 7.02 6.98 -33.49
CA LEU A 104 8.38 6.62 -33.91
C LEU A 104 9.46 7.04 -32.89
N TYR A 105 9.32 8.21 -32.25
CA TYR A 105 10.21 8.62 -31.17
C TYR A 105 10.10 7.73 -29.93
N ALA A 106 8.91 7.24 -29.60
CA ALA A 106 8.73 6.30 -28.51
C ALA A 106 9.39 4.95 -28.80
N LEU A 107 9.26 4.44 -30.03
CA LEU A 107 9.95 3.23 -30.47
C LEU A 107 11.48 3.39 -30.47
N LEU A 108 11.97 4.55 -30.92
CA LEU A 108 13.39 4.89 -30.83
C LEU A 108 13.86 4.93 -29.37
N HIS A 109 13.08 5.53 -28.47
CA HIS A 109 13.41 5.57 -27.05
C HIS A 109 13.46 4.17 -26.44
N ILE A 110 12.47 3.32 -26.72
CA ILE A 110 12.43 1.91 -26.25
C ILE A 110 13.68 1.15 -26.72
N THR A 111 14.04 1.30 -27.99
CA THR A 111 15.20 0.60 -28.58
C THR A 111 16.53 1.15 -28.05
N MET A 112 16.68 2.46 -27.91
CA MET A 112 17.89 3.09 -27.36
C MET A 112 18.14 2.75 -25.90
N HIS A 113 17.08 2.54 -25.12
CA HIS A 113 17.17 2.22 -23.69
C HIS A 113 17.01 0.71 -23.39
N GLU A 114 17.02 -0.14 -24.42
CA GLU A 114 16.90 -1.60 -24.31
C GLU A 114 15.71 -2.07 -23.45
N LEU A 115 14.60 -1.32 -23.51
CA LEU A 115 13.42 -1.61 -22.70
C LEU A 115 12.75 -2.89 -23.22
N LYS A 116 12.67 -3.92 -22.37
CA LYS A 116 12.13 -5.24 -22.71
C LYS A 116 10.60 -5.29 -22.79
N CYS A 117 9.90 -4.28 -22.28
CA CYS A 117 8.45 -4.16 -22.33
C CYS A 117 8.00 -2.70 -22.13
N VAL A 118 6.78 -2.38 -22.55
CA VAL A 118 6.14 -1.06 -22.32
C VAL A 118 5.66 -1.00 -20.86
N PRO A 119 6.05 0.03 -20.07
CA PRO A 119 5.63 0.17 -18.67
C PRO A 119 4.10 0.31 -18.52
N GLN A 120 3.53 -0.29 -17.48
CA GLN A 120 2.10 -0.18 -17.18
C GLN A 120 1.78 1.07 -16.34
N SER A 121 0.60 1.68 -16.51
CA SER A 121 0.13 2.71 -15.57
C SER A 121 -0.34 2.07 -14.27
N MET A 122 -0.06 2.75 -13.17
CA MET A 122 -0.43 2.32 -11.83
C MET A 122 -1.81 2.85 -11.42
N SER A 123 -2.41 2.23 -10.42
CA SER A 123 -3.71 2.61 -9.87
C SER A 123 -3.61 3.85 -8.97
N CYS A 124 -4.74 4.49 -8.64
CA CYS A 124 -4.75 5.70 -7.81
C CYS A 124 -4.24 5.47 -6.37
N THR A 125 -4.26 4.23 -5.87
CA THR A 125 -3.71 3.84 -4.56
C THR A 125 -2.20 3.68 -4.56
N ASP A 126 -1.61 3.61 -5.75
CA ASP A 126 -0.17 3.56 -5.91
C ASP A 126 0.45 4.97 -5.86
N GLY A 127 -0.28 6.07 -6.07
CA GLY A 127 0.30 7.42 -6.05
C GLY A 127 0.77 7.88 -4.65
N PRO A 128 1.75 8.82 -4.56
CA PRO A 128 1.92 9.62 -3.33
C PRO A 128 0.60 10.29 -2.97
N ARG A 129 0.23 10.35 -1.68
CA ARG A 129 -1.08 10.88 -1.21
C ARG A 129 -1.48 12.15 -1.98
N GLN A 130 -2.58 12.11 -2.75
CA GLN A 130 -3.05 13.25 -3.55
C GLN A 130 -4.28 13.95 -2.94
N TRP A 131 -4.87 13.41 -1.87
CA TRP A 131 -6.14 13.89 -1.30
C TRP A 131 -6.10 15.28 -0.65
N TYR A 132 -4.90 15.84 -0.42
CA TYR A 132 -4.74 17.23 0.06
C TYR A 132 -4.76 18.27 -1.06
N ASN A 133 -4.62 17.85 -2.33
CA ASN A 133 -4.75 18.78 -3.45
C ASN A 133 -6.23 19.15 -3.59
N PRO A 134 -6.61 20.43 -3.42
CA PRO A 134 -7.99 20.86 -3.60
C PRO A 134 -8.48 20.44 -4.99
N ARG A 135 -9.68 19.82 -5.06
CA ARG A 135 -10.30 19.48 -6.35
C ARG A 135 -10.54 20.76 -7.15
N ASP A 136 -10.47 20.64 -8.48
CA ASP A 136 -10.86 21.72 -9.39
C ASP A 136 -12.31 22.14 -9.07
N PRO A 137 -12.57 23.39 -8.67
CA PRO A 137 -13.91 23.88 -8.33
C PRO A 137 -14.94 23.73 -9.47
N LYS A 138 -14.48 23.56 -10.71
CA LYS A 138 -15.33 23.34 -11.89
C LYS A 138 -15.75 21.89 -12.09
N GLN A 139 -15.18 20.96 -11.32
CA GLN A 139 -15.46 19.53 -11.43
C GLN A 139 -16.66 19.18 -10.54
N VAL A 140 -17.82 18.94 -11.16
CA VAL A 140 -19.05 18.57 -10.44
C VAL A 140 -18.87 17.20 -9.78
N SER A 141 -18.96 17.15 -8.46
CA SER A 141 -19.01 15.90 -7.70
C SER A 141 -20.30 15.15 -8.00
N LYS A 142 -20.20 13.90 -8.46
CA LYS A 142 -21.36 13.02 -8.58
C LYS A 142 -21.77 12.51 -7.19
N ALA A 143 -23.08 12.36 -6.95
CA ALA A 143 -23.55 11.67 -5.76
C ALA A 143 -23.10 10.19 -5.80
N ILE A 144 -22.93 9.57 -4.64
CA ILE A 144 -22.42 8.19 -4.55
C ILE A 144 -23.35 7.19 -5.26
N THR A 145 -24.65 7.46 -5.27
CA THR A 145 -25.68 6.70 -5.98
C THR A 145 -25.55 6.79 -7.50
N ASP A 146 -24.91 7.85 -7.98
CA ASP A 146 -24.77 8.18 -9.39
C ASP A 146 -23.35 7.84 -9.89
N LEU A 147 -22.55 7.19 -9.04
CA LEU A 147 -21.28 6.59 -9.44
C LEU A 147 -21.59 5.31 -10.22
N GLU A 148 -21.46 5.39 -11.54
CA GLU A 148 -21.37 4.20 -12.38
C GLU A 148 -20.04 3.51 -12.08
N PHE A 149 -20.08 2.45 -11.28
CA PHE A 149 -18.96 1.53 -11.11
C PHE A 149 -18.77 0.74 -12.40
N VAL A 150 -18.02 1.33 -13.33
CA VAL A 150 -17.56 0.63 -14.52
C VAL A 150 -16.59 -0.44 -14.04
N LYS A 151 -16.92 -1.71 -14.28
CA LYS A 151 -15.97 -2.82 -14.16
C LYS A 151 -14.73 -2.41 -14.94
N ASP A 152 -13.58 -2.33 -14.27
CA ASP A 152 -12.33 -1.95 -14.92
C ASP A 152 -12.11 -2.93 -16.08
N THR A 153 -12.33 -2.43 -17.29
CA THR A 153 -12.27 -3.17 -18.54
C THR A 153 -11.00 -2.73 -19.22
N THR A 154 -9.86 -2.96 -18.56
CA THR A 154 -8.49 -3.11 -19.12
C THR A 154 -7.97 -2.09 -20.15
N GLU A 155 -8.72 -1.06 -20.54
CA GLU A 155 -8.49 -0.24 -21.75
C GLU A 155 -8.13 1.21 -21.41
N ARG A 156 -7.59 1.46 -20.21
CA ARG A 156 -7.07 2.79 -19.86
C ARG A 156 -5.69 2.70 -19.28
N ILE A 157 -4.67 2.92 -20.11
CA ILE A 157 -3.30 3.17 -19.64
C ILE A 157 -2.65 4.27 -20.48
N SER A 158 -2.13 5.27 -19.76
CA SER A 158 -1.37 6.45 -20.19
C SER A 158 0.05 6.41 -19.63
N CYS A 159 1.07 7.07 -20.26
CA CYS A 159 1.88 8.18 -19.66
C CYS A 159 3.27 8.49 -20.29
N ALA A 160 3.79 9.66 -19.90
CA ALA A 160 4.92 10.50 -20.38
C ALA A 160 6.34 10.18 -19.81
N PRO A 161 7.43 10.88 -20.25
CA PRO A 161 8.83 10.59 -19.82
C PRO A 161 9.51 11.51 -18.77
N GLU A 162 9.95 10.86 -17.69
CA GLU A 162 11.25 10.78 -16.95
C GLU A 162 12.24 11.93 -16.61
N HIS A 163 12.06 13.21 -16.95
CA HIS A 163 12.76 14.26 -16.14
C HIS A 163 12.01 14.58 -14.82
N TYR A 164 10.95 13.82 -14.55
CA TYR A 164 10.22 13.69 -13.28
C TYR A 164 10.58 12.37 -12.53
N ALA A 165 11.66 11.69 -12.91
CA ALA A 165 12.09 10.40 -12.35
C ALA A 165 12.70 10.51 -10.93
N LYS A 166 11.85 10.68 -9.90
CA LYS A 166 12.17 10.18 -8.56
C LYS A 166 11.10 9.18 -8.13
N LYS A 167 11.55 7.92 -7.98
CA LYS A 167 10.83 6.71 -7.58
C LYS A 167 9.93 6.12 -8.68
N ARG A 168 10.36 5.01 -9.28
CA ARG A 168 9.67 3.73 -9.08
C ARG A 168 10.37 2.50 -9.67
N ARG A 169 10.49 1.50 -8.79
CA ARG A 169 10.71 0.08 -9.02
C ARG A 169 9.35 -0.64 -8.94
N TYR A 170 9.23 -1.75 -9.69
CA TYR A 170 8.35 -2.95 -9.62
C TYR A 170 7.12 -2.89 -8.68
N SER A 171 5.92 -3.39 -9.00
CA SER A 171 5.38 -4.29 -10.04
C SER A 171 3.85 -4.25 -9.90
N SER A 172 3.07 -4.44 -10.96
CA SER A 172 1.72 -4.98 -10.83
C SER A 172 1.33 -5.82 -12.05
N LEU A 173 0.56 -6.86 -11.75
CA LEU A 173 0.13 -7.94 -12.62
C LEU A 173 -0.93 -7.43 -13.63
N LYS A 174 -0.72 -7.69 -14.92
CA LYS A 174 -1.76 -7.52 -15.94
C LYS A 174 -2.64 -8.77 -16.05
N GLU A 175 -3.88 -8.54 -16.46
CA GLU A 175 -4.97 -9.47 -16.78
C GLU A 175 -4.67 -10.62 -17.77
N GLU A 176 -3.43 -10.82 -18.21
CA GLU A 176 -3.03 -11.93 -19.10
C GLU A 176 -2.93 -13.29 -18.40
N ARG A 177 -3.29 -13.39 -17.11
CA ARG A 177 -3.18 -14.64 -16.32
C ARG A 177 -4.50 -15.35 -16.03
N LYS A 178 -5.56 -15.11 -16.81
CA LYS A 178 -6.65 -16.10 -16.91
C LYS A 178 -6.13 -17.34 -17.67
N GLY A 179 -5.24 -18.12 -17.05
CA GLY A 179 -4.70 -19.36 -17.63
C GLY A 179 -3.23 -19.68 -17.33
N ILE A 180 -2.43 -18.75 -16.76
CA ILE A 180 -1.02 -19.03 -16.42
C ILE A 180 -0.96 -19.64 -15.01
N PRO A 181 -0.40 -20.85 -14.83
CA PRO A 181 -0.27 -21.47 -13.51
C PRO A 181 0.47 -20.55 -12.52
N TYR A 182 0.00 -20.48 -11.27
CA TYR A 182 0.58 -19.63 -10.22
C TYR A 182 2.10 -19.83 -10.06
N LYS A 183 2.58 -21.06 -10.26
CA LYS A 183 4.01 -21.43 -10.23
C LYS A 183 4.90 -20.64 -11.20
N ASP A 184 4.38 -20.24 -12.36
CA ASP A 184 5.18 -19.64 -13.44
C ASP A 184 5.27 -18.11 -13.31
N CYS A 185 4.80 -17.60 -12.17
CA CYS A 185 4.15 -16.30 -12.10
C CYS A 185 4.24 -15.67 -10.70
N PHE A 186 4.59 -16.47 -9.69
CA PHE A 186 4.79 -16.09 -8.30
C PHE A 186 6.18 -15.50 -8.05
N THR A 187 6.22 -14.27 -7.54
CA THR A 187 7.46 -13.55 -7.20
C THR A 187 7.44 -13.08 -5.76
N TYR A 188 8.62 -12.80 -5.20
CA TYR A 188 8.75 -12.19 -3.87
C TYR A 188 7.97 -10.87 -3.78
N ASP A 189 8.06 -10.00 -4.78
CA ASP A 189 7.37 -8.70 -4.76
C ASP A 189 5.85 -8.86 -4.78
N LEU A 190 5.34 -9.84 -5.54
CA LEU A 190 3.90 -10.15 -5.56
C LEU A 190 3.44 -10.68 -4.21
N TYR A 191 4.20 -11.60 -3.62
CA TYR A 191 3.86 -12.14 -2.30
C TYR A 191 3.89 -11.05 -1.23
N ARG A 192 4.96 -10.23 -1.20
CA ARG A 192 5.09 -9.09 -0.29
C ARG A 192 3.92 -8.14 -0.43
N TRP A 193 3.57 -7.74 -1.66
CA TRP A 193 2.42 -6.87 -1.91
C TRP A 193 1.11 -7.50 -1.40
N ALA A 194 0.87 -8.78 -1.71
CA ALA A 194 -0.35 -9.47 -1.32
C ALA A 194 -0.48 -9.56 0.20
N VAL A 195 0.58 -9.98 0.91
CA VAL A 195 0.54 -10.06 2.38
C VAL A 195 0.44 -8.67 3.00
N SER A 196 1.08 -7.64 2.43
CA SER A 196 0.96 -6.25 2.91
C SER A 196 -0.46 -5.70 2.73
N ALA A 197 -1.11 -5.97 1.59
CA ALA A 197 -2.49 -5.59 1.36
C ALA A 197 -3.44 -6.30 2.35
N VAL A 198 -3.26 -7.60 2.55
CA VAL A 198 -4.06 -8.37 3.52
C VAL A 198 -3.84 -7.87 4.94
N MET A 199 -2.60 -7.78 5.43
CA MET A 199 -2.35 -7.43 6.84
C MET A 199 -2.83 -6.02 7.21
N SER A 200 -2.81 -5.08 6.25
CA SER A 200 -3.21 -3.70 6.49
C SER A 200 -4.71 -3.45 6.40
N ARG A 201 -5.48 -4.37 5.79
CA ARG A 201 -6.91 -4.15 5.44
C ARG A 201 -7.84 -5.32 5.76
N GLN A 202 -7.34 -6.44 6.26
CA GLN A 202 -8.19 -7.58 6.64
C GLN A 202 -9.05 -7.26 7.87
N ASN A 203 -10.28 -7.79 7.85
CA ASN A 203 -11.23 -7.70 8.96
C ASN A 203 -11.80 -9.09 9.24
N ALA A 204 -12.02 -9.40 10.52
CA ALA A 204 -12.75 -10.58 10.90
C ALA A 204 -14.25 -10.27 10.83
N ILE A 205 -15.00 -11.03 10.02
CA ILE A 205 -16.46 -10.95 9.92
C ILE A 205 -17.08 -12.32 10.28
N PRO A 206 -18.35 -12.38 10.71
CA PRO A 206 -19.04 -13.64 10.94
C PRO A 206 -19.04 -14.52 9.68
N ALA A 207 -18.87 -15.83 9.84
CA ALA A 207 -18.97 -16.75 8.70
C ALA A 207 -20.41 -16.77 8.14
N PRO A 208 -20.58 -16.85 6.80
CA PRO A 208 -21.90 -16.99 6.18
C PRO A 208 -22.65 -18.22 6.70
N GLY A 209 -23.90 -18.04 7.15
CA GLY A 209 -24.73 -19.13 7.70
C GLY A 209 -24.32 -19.61 9.10
N GLY A 210 -23.34 -18.95 9.72
CA GLY A 210 -22.93 -19.23 11.09
C GLY A 210 -23.95 -18.76 12.11
N ARG A 211 -24.29 -19.62 13.08
CA ARG A 211 -25.07 -19.21 14.27
C ARG A 211 -24.25 -18.23 15.12
N ALA A 212 -24.90 -17.50 16.03
CA ALA A 212 -24.20 -16.71 17.05
C ALA A 212 -23.17 -17.60 17.78
N GLY A 213 -21.89 -17.21 17.73
CA GLY A 213 -20.75 -18.01 18.24
C GLY A 213 -20.02 -18.87 17.20
N SER A 214 -20.37 -18.78 15.91
CA SER A 214 -19.62 -19.39 14.81
C SER A 214 -18.25 -18.75 14.59
N SER A 215 -17.34 -19.52 13.97
CA SER A 215 -15.99 -19.05 13.60
C SER A 215 -16.07 -17.82 12.69
N SER A 216 -15.28 -16.79 12.96
CA SER A 216 -15.11 -15.67 12.03
C SER A 216 -14.27 -16.06 10.82
N VAL A 217 -14.47 -15.35 9.70
CA VAL A 217 -13.62 -15.42 8.51
C VAL A 217 -12.93 -14.08 8.28
N LEU A 218 -11.75 -14.12 7.67
CA LEU A 218 -11.04 -12.90 7.27
C LEU A 218 -11.53 -12.43 5.91
N ALA A 219 -11.86 -11.14 5.80
CA ALA A 219 -12.36 -10.52 4.59
C ALA A 219 -11.66 -9.18 4.33
N LEU A 220 -11.54 -8.84 3.05
CA LEU A 220 -11.30 -7.47 2.59
C LEU A 220 -12.66 -6.86 2.29
N VAL A 221 -12.91 -5.65 2.80
CA VAL A 221 -14.20 -4.97 2.68
C VAL A 221 -14.01 -3.75 1.78
N PRO A 222 -14.31 -3.86 0.47
CA PRO A 222 -14.11 -2.77 -0.47
C PRO A 222 -14.89 -1.53 -0.06
N LEU A 223 -14.41 -0.36 -0.49
CA LEU A 223 -14.92 0.97 -0.16
C LEU A 223 -14.70 1.36 1.31
N TRP A 224 -15.20 0.58 2.25
CA TRP A 224 -15.07 0.87 3.69
C TRP A 224 -13.59 0.90 4.12
N ASP A 225 -12.76 0.00 3.58
CA ASP A 225 -11.33 -0.07 3.89
C ASP A 225 -10.51 1.14 3.35
N MET A 226 -11.14 2.07 2.63
CA MET A 226 -10.53 3.33 2.23
C MET A 226 -10.52 4.37 3.36
N CYS A 227 -11.33 4.20 4.40
CA CYS A 227 -11.35 5.10 5.55
C CYS A 227 -10.06 5.00 6.36
N ASN A 228 -9.42 6.14 6.63
CA ASN A 228 -8.20 6.20 7.45
C ASN A 228 -8.51 6.11 8.95
N HIS A 229 -7.47 5.82 9.74
CA HIS A 229 -7.54 5.76 11.20
C HIS A 229 -7.65 7.14 11.85
N SER A 230 -8.50 7.26 12.86
CA SER A 230 -8.44 8.31 13.87
C SER A 230 -8.82 7.78 15.25
N GLY A 231 -8.32 8.41 16.32
CA GLY A 231 -8.69 8.06 17.69
C GLY A 231 -10.20 8.18 17.94
N GLY A 232 -10.79 7.20 18.63
CA GLY A 232 -12.24 7.16 18.86
C GLY A 232 -12.71 5.84 19.46
N LYS A 233 -13.94 5.46 19.13
CA LYS A 233 -14.55 4.18 19.50
C LYS A 233 -14.89 3.40 18.25
N LEU A 234 -14.97 2.07 18.37
CA LEU A 234 -15.46 1.23 17.30
C LEU A 234 -16.88 1.67 16.90
N CYS A 235 -17.07 1.88 15.61
CA CYS A 235 -18.32 2.35 15.02
C CYS A 235 -18.74 1.47 13.84
N THR A 236 -18.11 0.30 13.69
CA THR A 236 -18.37 -0.65 12.62
C THR A 236 -18.86 -1.96 13.23
N ASP A 237 -19.93 -2.50 12.66
CA ASP A 237 -20.56 -3.75 13.05
C ASP A 237 -20.98 -4.53 11.79
N TYR A 238 -21.46 -5.75 11.99
CA TYR A 238 -21.97 -6.61 10.93
C TYR A 238 -23.43 -6.98 11.21
N ASP A 239 -24.31 -6.69 10.26
CA ASP A 239 -25.71 -7.11 10.30
C ASP A 239 -25.82 -8.50 9.66
N PRO A 240 -25.99 -9.59 10.45
CA PRO A 240 -26.05 -10.94 9.91
C PRO A 240 -27.36 -11.23 9.17
N GLU A 241 -28.44 -10.50 9.45
CA GLU A 241 -29.73 -10.69 8.78
C GLU A 241 -29.70 -10.10 7.37
N LYS A 242 -29.10 -8.91 7.23
CA LYS A 242 -28.90 -8.27 5.92
C LYS A 242 -27.65 -8.76 5.20
N ASN A 243 -26.75 -9.42 5.91
CA ASN A 243 -25.44 -9.86 5.41
C ASN A 243 -24.60 -8.67 4.91
N GLU A 244 -24.57 -7.59 5.70
CA GLU A 244 -23.97 -6.31 5.36
C GLU A 244 -23.11 -5.77 6.51
N LEU A 245 -22.07 -5.01 6.17
CA LEU A 245 -21.28 -4.26 7.13
C LEU A 245 -21.92 -2.89 7.38
N LEU A 246 -22.19 -2.59 8.64
CA LEU A 246 -22.74 -1.31 9.08
C LEU A 246 -21.61 -0.46 9.65
N CYS A 247 -21.39 0.74 9.10
CA CYS A 247 -20.46 1.72 9.66
C CYS A 247 -21.20 3.00 10.02
N LEU A 248 -21.28 3.30 11.31
CA LEU A 248 -21.83 4.54 11.83
C LEU A 248 -20.73 5.60 11.92
N ALA A 249 -21.11 6.87 11.80
CA ALA A 249 -20.18 7.97 11.98
C ALA A 249 -19.70 8.03 13.44
N MET A 250 -18.38 8.01 13.67
CA MET A 250 -17.79 8.09 15.01
C MET A 250 -17.87 9.50 15.64
N ARG A 251 -18.18 10.51 14.82
CA ARG A 251 -18.37 11.92 15.16
C ARG A 251 -19.17 12.60 14.05
N ASP A 252 -19.55 13.84 14.26
CA ASP A 252 -20.06 14.68 13.18
C ASP A 252 -18.94 15.00 12.18
N PHE A 253 -19.25 14.85 10.89
CA PHE A 253 -18.38 15.23 9.78
C PHE A 253 -19.07 16.33 8.97
N GLN A 254 -18.39 17.45 8.75
CA GLN A 254 -18.89 18.52 7.90
C GLN A 254 -18.54 18.27 6.43
N PRO A 255 -19.28 18.85 5.46
CA PRO A 255 -18.90 18.76 4.06
C PRO A 255 -17.45 19.23 3.82
N GLY A 256 -16.63 18.35 3.25
CA GLY A 256 -15.19 18.59 3.03
C GLY A 256 -14.27 17.94 4.07
N ASP A 257 -14.81 17.47 5.20
CA ASP A 257 -14.05 16.69 6.17
C ASP A 257 -13.65 15.32 5.59
N GLU A 258 -12.48 14.84 6.01
CA GLU A 258 -12.11 13.45 5.81
C GLU A 258 -12.95 12.55 6.74
N VAL A 259 -13.56 11.52 6.15
CA VAL A 259 -14.26 10.47 6.90
C VAL A 259 -13.23 9.47 7.42
N THR A 260 -13.15 9.35 8.74
CA THR A 260 -12.22 8.47 9.43
C THR A 260 -12.95 7.48 10.31
N ILE A 261 -12.28 6.37 10.64
CA ILE A 261 -12.78 5.31 11.52
C ILE A 261 -11.75 4.96 12.58
N PHE A 262 -12.18 4.28 13.65
CA PHE A 262 -11.28 3.77 14.67
C PHE A 262 -10.91 2.30 14.38
N TYR A 263 -9.67 2.05 13.97
CA TYR A 263 -9.17 0.70 13.62
C TYR A 263 -9.07 -0.27 14.82
N GLY A 264 -9.24 0.22 16.05
CA GLY A 264 -9.10 -0.57 17.27
C GLY A 264 -7.95 -0.10 18.16
N LYS A 265 -7.86 -0.72 19.34
CA LYS A 265 -6.90 -0.39 20.40
C LYS A 265 -5.52 -1.00 20.13
N ARG A 266 -4.87 -0.56 19.06
CA ARG A 266 -3.52 -1.02 18.66
C ARG A 266 -2.44 -0.05 19.12
N THR A 267 -1.28 -0.59 19.45
CA THR A 267 -0.05 0.16 19.74
C THR A 267 0.56 0.73 18.46
N ASN A 268 1.48 1.70 18.58
CA ASN A 268 2.21 2.20 17.42
C ASN A 268 3.17 1.17 16.82
N SER A 269 3.68 0.24 17.63
CA SER A 269 4.44 -0.92 17.12
C SER A 269 3.58 -1.78 16.20
N GLU A 270 2.34 -2.08 16.60
CA GLU A 270 1.39 -2.84 15.77
C GLU A 270 0.96 -2.06 14.53
N PHE A 271 0.66 -0.76 14.65
CA PHE A 271 0.32 0.07 13.48
C PHE A 271 1.48 0.13 12.48
N LEU A 272 2.72 0.27 12.96
CA LEU A 272 3.87 0.34 12.07
C LEU A 272 4.08 -0.97 11.33
N ILE A 273 4.04 -2.10 12.05
CA ILE A 273 4.33 -3.43 11.48
C ILE A 273 3.19 -3.92 10.60
N HIS A 274 1.93 -3.76 11.03
CA HIS A 274 0.77 -4.37 10.36
C HIS A 274 0.00 -3.40 9.45
N ASN A 275 0.08 -2.09 9.69
CA ASN A 275 -0.66 -1.09 8.91
C ASN A 275 0.25 -0.08 8.19
N GLY A 276 1.56 -0.09 8.46
CA GLY A 276 2.54 0.75 7.76
C GLY A 276 2.54 2.22 8.16
N PHE A 277 2.03 2.58 9.34
CA PHE A 277 2.04 3.97 9.83
C PHE A 277 2.22 4.06 11.35
N VAL A 278 2.53 5.26 11.85
CA VAL A 278 2.58 5.59 13.29
C VAL A 278 1.56 6.70 13.55
N TYR A 279 0.79 6.60 14.63
CA TYR A 279 -0.19 7.60 15.02
C TYR A 279 0.35 8.42 16.21
N PRO A 280 0.65 9.73 16.02
CA PRO A 280 1.34 10.53 17.03
C PRO A 280 0.64 10.57 18.40
N ASP A 281 -0.69 10.74 18.42
CA ASP A 281 -1.47 10.89 19.65
C ASP A 281 -2.18 9.59 20.05
N ASN A 282 -1.49 8.45 19.94
CA ASN A 282 -2.08 7.14 20.21
C ASN A 282 -2.26 6.90 21.72
N GLN A 283 -3.49 7.06 22.20
CA GLN A 283 -3.88 6.78 23.59
C GLN A 283 -3.82 5.29 23.97
N HIS A 284 -3.64 4.40 22.99
CA HIS A 284 -3.51 2.96 23.19
C HIS A 284 -2.08 2.47 23.00
N ASP A 285 -1.11 3.38 22.86
CA ASP A 285 0.28 3.00 22.73
C ASP A 285 0.81 2.36 24.02
N ALA A 286 1.66 1.34 23.84
CA ALA A 286 2.22 0.58 24.93
C ALA A 286 3.53 -0.09 24.51
N VAL A 287 4.35 -0.42 25.51
CA VAL A 287 5.57 -1.21 25.34
C VAL A 287 5.49 -2.48 26.16
N ASP A 288 6.10 -3.54 25.64
CA ASP A 288 6.13 -4.84 26.30
C ASP A 288 7.25 -4.91 27.34
N ILE A 289 6.91 -5.47 28.51
CA ILE A 289 7.84 -5.81 29.57
C ILE A 289 7.71 -7.30 29.91
N LYS A 290 8.77 -8.06 29.66
CA LYS A 290 8.82 -9.48 29.99
C LYS A 290 9.26 -9.68 31.43
N LEU A 291 8.41 -10.31 32.23
CA LEU A 291 8.66 -10.61 33.64
C LEU A 291 8.39 -12.09 33.92
N GLY A 292 9.04 -12.62 34.96
CA GLY A 292 8.86 -14.00 35.37
C GLY A 292 9.42 -14.26 36.76
N ILE A 293 8.83 -15.22 37.45
CA ILE A 293 9.27 -15.68 38.76
C ILE A 293 10.40 -16.70 38.56
N SER A 294 11.54 -16.48 39.22
CA SER A 294 12.66 -17.43 39.14
C SER A 294 12.30 -18.75 39.82
N LYS A 295 12.62 -19.89 39.19
CA LYS A 295 12.48 -21.21 39.83
C LYS A 295 13.36 -21.39 41.07
N SER A 296 14.39 -20.55 41.23
CA SER A 296 15.25 -20.52 42.41
C SER A 296 14.72 -19.63 43.53
N ASP A 297 13.58 -18.94 43.33
CA ASP A 297 12.94 -18.13 44.36
C ASP A 297 12.42 -19.05 45.48
N PRO A 298 12.79 -18.83 46.76
CA PRO A 298 12.32 -19.66 47.86
C PRO A 298 10.79 -19.75 47.98
N LEU A 299 10.07 -18.73 47.51
CA LEU A 299 8.62 -18.64 47.50
C LEU A 299 8.01 -19.03 46.15
N TYR A 300 8.75 -19.68 45.25
CA TYR A 300 8.29 -20.00 43.89
C TYR A 300 6.92 -20.72 43.89
N SER A 301 6.72 -21.73 44.74
CA SER A 301 5.46 -22.47 44.81
C SER A 301 4.29 -21.58 45.20
N LEU A 302 4.46 -20.75 46.24
CA LEU A 302 3.44 -19.81 46.70
C LEU A 302 3.12 -18.75 45.64
N LYS A 303 4.14 -18.11 45.06
CA LYS A 303 3.97 -17.11 44.01
C LYS A 303 3.30 -17.71 42.77
N SER A 304 3.59 -18.98 42.45
CA SER A 304 2.96 -19.70 41.33
C SER A 304 1.48 -19.98 41.58
N GLU A 305 1.11 -20.37 42.80
CA GLU A 305 -0.28 -20.57 43.20
C GLU A 305 -1.07 -19.25 43.16
N LEU A 306 -0.50 -18.17 43.70
CA LEU A 306 -1.10 -16.83 43.64
C LEU A 306 -1.29 -16.36 42.19
N CYS A 307 -0.31 -16.56 41.31
CA CYS A 307 -0.49 -16.25 39.89
C CYS A 307 -1.68 -17.04 39.30
N GLY A 308 -1.79 -18.33 39.62
CA GLY A 308 -2.90 -19.17 39.17
C GLY A 308 -4.27 -18.70 39.67
N LYS A 309 -4.36 -18.19 40.91
CA LYS A 309 -5.61 -17.61 41.47
C LYS A 309 -6.06 -16.34 40.75
N HIS A 310 -5.15 -15.63 40.09
CA HIS A 310 -5.43 -14.39 39.36
C HIS A 310 -5.38 -14.57 37.83
N ASP A 311 -5.42 -15.81 37.33
CA ASP A 311 -5.33 -16.14 35.90
C ASP A 311 -4.05 -15.60 35.21
N LEU A 312 -2.97 -15.47 35.99
CA LEU A 312 -1.67 -15.01 35.52
C LEU A 312 -0.70 -16.18 35.27
N ALA A 313 0.08 -16.07 34.21
CA ALA A 313 1.21 -16.97 33.98
C ALA A 313 2.39 -16.61 34.89
N GLN A 314 3.19 -17.60 35.34
CA GLN A 314 4.37 -17.36 36.19
C GLN A 314 5.51 -16.66 35.45
N SER A 315 5.45 -16.64 34.11
CA SER A 315 6.34 -15.89 33.24
C SER A 315 5.54 -15.47 32.00
N GLY A 316 5.61 -14.20 31.64
CA GLY A 316 4.79 -13.64 30.56
C GLY A 316 5.30 -12.31 30.07
N VAL A 317 4.59 -11.77 29.09
CA VAL A 317 4.77 -10.42 28.57
C VAL A 317 3.60 -9.58 29.10
N PHE A 318 3.92 -8.47 29.73
CA PHE A 318 2.97 -7.48 30.21
C PHE A 318 3.15 -6.19 29.42
N SER A 319 2.15 -5.30 29.44
CA SER A 319 2.22 -4.04 28.71
C SER A 319 2.25 -2.84 29.65
N LEU A 320 3.19 -1.92 29.41
CA LEU A 320 3.25 -0.59 30.00
C LEU A 320 2.63 0.41 29.03
N ARG A 321 1.54 1.06 29.44
CA ARG A 321 0.79 2.00 28.59
C ARG A 321 1.35 3.42 28.69
N SER A 322 1.07 4.22 27.67
CA SER A 322 1.23 5.69 27.75
C SER A 322 0.09 6.33 28.56
N GLY A 323 0.34 7.52 29.11
CA GLY A 323 -0.69 8.36 29.75
C GLY A 323 -0.76 8.27 31.27
N SER A 324 -1.95 8.51 31.83
CA SER A 324 -2.15 8.68 33.28
C SER A 324 -2.18 7.37 34.08
N ARG A 325 -2.43 6.24 33.42
CA ARG A 325 -2.49 4.89 34.03
C ARG A 325 -1.59 3.91 33.26
N PRO A 326 -0.25 4.07 33.35
CA PRO A 326 0.70 3.21 32.64
C PRO A 326 0.69 1.74 33.08
N ILE A 327 0.31 1.45 34.33
CA ILE A 327 0.38 0.11 34.92
C ILE A 327 -1.00 -0.56 34.85
N THR A 328 -1.10 -1.65 34.07
CA THR A 328 -2.33 -2.45 33.98
C THR A 328 -2.59 -3.24 35.26
N GLU A 329 -3.84 -3.66 35.48
CA GLU A 329 -4.21 -4.48 36.65
C GLU A 329 -3.44 -5.80 36.71
N ASP A 330 -3.29 -6.50 35.58
CA ASP A 330 -2.52 -7.75 35.50
C ASP A 330 -1.05 -7.53 35.84
N LEU A 331 -0.43 -6.46 35.31
CA LEU A 331 0.96 -6.11 35.62
C LEU A 331 1.12 -5.71 37.08
N SER A 332 0.20 -4.90 37.60
CA SER A 332 0.17 -4.50 39.01
C SER A 332 0.10 -5.72 39.92
N THR A 333 -0.85 -6.61 39.68
CA THR A 333 -1.04 -7.85 40.45
C THR A 333 0.19 -8.74 40.38
N PHE A 334 0.77 -8.93 39.18
CA PHE A 334 2.00 -9.71 39.02
C PHE A 334 3.19 -9.10 39.78
N LEU A 335 3.34 -7.77 39.75
CA LEU A 335 4.40 -7.07 40.47
C LEU A 335 4.24 -7.15 41.98
N ARG A 336 3.01 -7.16 42.50
CA ARG A 336 2.76 -7.41 43.92
C ARG A 336 3.21 -8.81 44.34
N ILE A 337 2.95 -9.82 43.51
CA ILE A 337 3.35 -11.20 43.74
C ILE A 337 4.88 -11.35 43.68
N ILE A 338 5.54 -10.79 42.66
CA ILE A 338 6.97 -11.03 42.44
C ILE A 338 7.84 -10.48 43.58
N VAL A 339 7.42 -9.39 44.23
CA VAL A 339 8.17 -8.75 45.32
C VAL A 339 7.85 -9.30 46.72
N LEU A 340 6.96 -10.29 46.84
CA LEU A 340 6.71 -10.95 48.13
C LEU A 340 8.01 -11.52 48.70
N LYS A 341 8.22 -11.24 49.99
CA LYS A 341 9.36 -11.73 50.79
C LYS A 341 8.95 -12.84 51.75
N GLU A 342 7.68 -12.91 52.08
CA GLU A 342 7.05 -13.88 52.97
C GLU A 342 5.60 -14.13 52.53
N GLU A 343 4.95 -15.11 53.15
CA GLU A 343 3.56 -15.43 52.86
C GLU A 343 2.63 -14.32 53.39
N PRO A 344 1.69 -13.81 52.57
CA PRO A 344 0.81 -12.73 53.01
C PRO A 344 -0.14 -13.21 54.10
N ASN A 345 -0.37 -12.34 55.09
CA ASN A 345 -1.33 -12.61 56.17
C ASN A 345 -2.73 -12.85 55.59
N GLY A 346 -3.25 -14.07 55.77
CA GLY A 346 -4.56 -14.48 55.24
C GLY A 346 -4.51 -15.15 53.85
N GLY A 347 -3.34 -15.31 53.25
CA GLY A 347 -3.17 -16.05 51.99
C GLY A 347 -3.63 -15.32 50.72
N GLU A 348 -4.02 -14.04 50.85
CA GLU A 348 -4.46 -13.18 49.75
C GLU A 348 -3.55 -11.95 49.62
N ILE A 349 -3.46 -11.39 48.41
CA ILE A 349 -2.72 -10.16 48.14
C ILE A 349 -3.69 -9.00 47.93
N ASN A 350 -3.28 -7.79 48.31
CA ASN A 350 -4.00 -6.58 47.93
C ASN A 350 -4.02 -6.47 46.39
N THR A 351 -5.18 -6.20 45.80
CA THR A 351 -5.33 -6.03 44.34
C THR A 351 -5.41 -4.57 43.92
N GLU A 352 -5.36 -3.62 44.87
CA GLU A 352 -5.29 -2.20 44.55
C GLU A 352 -4.06 -1.91 43.67
N ASN A 353 -4.26 -1.12 42.62
CA ASN A 353 -3.20 -0.81 41.66
C ASN A 353 -1.99 -0.18 42.36
N ILE A 354 -0.79 -0.70 42.10
CA ILE A 354 0.44 -0.24 42.75
C ILE A 354 0.78 1.24 42.50
N GLN A 355 0.16 1.87 41.51
CA GLN A 355 0.32 3.31 41.25
C GLN A 355 -0.47 4.17 42.24
N SER A 356 -1.59 3.69 42.77
CA SER A 356 -2.44 4.42 43.73
C SER A 356 -2.25 3.96 45.17
N ALA A 357 -1.89 2.70 45.37
CA ALA A 357 -1.74 2.11 46.69
C ALA A 357 -0.52 2.65 47.44
N SER A 358 -0.64 2.79 48.76
CA SER A 358 0.42 3.31 49.64
C SER A 358 1.09 2.24 50.52
N ASP A 359 0.67 0.98 50.42
CA ASP A 359 1.19 -0.12 51.24
C ASP A 359 2.65 -0.49 50.89
N GLU A 360 3.38 -1.11 51.82
CA GLU A 360 4.80 -1.45 51.65
C GLU A 360 5.06 -2.38 50.45
N ASN A 361 4.13 -3.30 50.17
CA ASN A 361 4.24 -4.20 49.02
C ASN A 361 4.11 -3.44 47.70
N ALA A 362 3.16 -2.50 47.60
CA ALA A 362 3.01 -1.61 46.43
C ALA A 362 4.26 -0.76 46.20
N GLN A 363 4.85 -0.20 47.27
CA GLN A 363 6.09 0.57 47.17
C GLN A 363 7.27 -0.28 46.67
N ALA A 364 7.41 -1.51 47.18
CA ALA A 364 8.43 -2.44 46.72
C ALA A 364 8.21 -2.87 45.25
N ALA A 365 6.95 -3.11 44.85
CA ALA A 365 6.56 -3.46 43.49
C ALA A 365 6.87 -2.33 42.50
N LEU A 366 6.56 -1.08 42.88
CA LEU A 366 6.87 0.09 42.07
C LEU A 366 8.38 0.32 41.96
N ALA A 367 9.13 0.19 43.05
CA ALA A 367 10.58 0.30 43.05
C ALA A 367 11.24 -0.75 42.15
N PHE A 368 10.76 -2.00 42.19
CA PHE A 368 11.19 -3.07 41.29
C PHE A 368 10.92 -2.72 39.81
N LEU A 369 9.72 -2.24 39.51
CA LEU A 369 9.34 -1.85 38.15
C LEU A 369 10.21 -0.71 37.62
N LEU A 370 10.42 0.35 38.41
CA LEU A 370 11.26 1.50 38.04
C LEU A 370 12.69 1.06 37.75
N ALA A 371 13.30 0.25 38.63
CA ALA A 371 14.63 -0.30 38.42
C ALA A 371 14.71 -1.12 37.11
N ARG A 372 13.68 -1.91 36.80
CA ARG A 372 13.61 -2.67 35.55
C ARG A 372 13.51 -1.77 34.31
N ILE A 373 12.68 -0.73 34.38
CA ILE A 373 12.54 0.25 33.29
C ILE A 373 13.87 0.96 33.04
N GLU A 374 14.58 1.39 34.09
CA GLU A 374 15.89 2.00 33.95
C GLU A 374 16.90 1.07 33.26
N LEU A 375 16.91 -0.22 33.61
CA LEU A 375 17.78 -1.21 32.96
C LEU A 375 17.44 -1.36 31.47
N LEU A 376 16.16 -1.39 31.11
CA LEU A 376 15.72 -1.45 29.71
C LEU A 376 16.12 -0.20 28.93
N LEU A 377 15.95 0.98 29.52
CA LEU A 377 16.36 2.25 28.91
C LEU A 377 17.87 2.31 28.67
N ARG A 378 18.69 1.79 29.59
CA ARG A 378 20.15 1.72 29.40
C ARG A 378 20.56 0.77 28.27
N ALA A 379 19.79 -0.29 28.00
CA ALA A 379 20.06 -1.21 26.89
C ALA A 379 19.76 -0.58 25.52
N LEU A 380 18.82 0.38 25.47
CA LEU A 380 18.53 1.18 24.29
C LEU A 380 19.65 2.21 24.13
N HIS A 381 20.58 1.97 23.20
CA HIS A 381 21.70 2.86 22.89
C HIS A 381 21.19 4.25 22.50
N THR A 382 21.16 5.19 23.44
CA THR A 382 20.58 6.53 23.30
C THR A 382 21.62 7.62 23.04
N GLU A 383 22.84 7.29 22.61
CA GLU A 383 23.86 8.29 22.28
C GLU A 383 23.70 8.97 20.90
N ARG A 384 22.65 8.69 20.12
CA ARG A 384 22.51 9.24 18.74
C ARG A 384 21.30 10.15 18.48
N LEU A 385 20.57 10.58 19.50
CA LEU A 385 19.47 11.54 19.36
C LEU A 385 19.69 12.72 20.32
N ARG A 386 20.70 13.55 20.02
CA ARG A 386 20.81 14.94 20.49
C ARG A 386 20.97 15.85 19.29
#